data_AF-A0A1Q8DQC5-F1
#
_entry.id   AF-A0A1Q8DQC5-F1
#
_cell.length_a   1.000
_cell.length_b   1.000
_cell.length_c   1.000
_cell.angle_alpha   90.00
_cell.angle_beta   90.00
_cell.angle_gamma   90.00
#
_symmetry.space_group_name_H-M   'P 1'
#
loop_
_entity.id
_entity.type
_entity.pdbx_description
1 polymer ?
#
loop_
_entity_poly.entity_id
_entity_poly.type
_entity_poly.pdbx_seq_one_letter_code
_entity_poly.pdbx_strand_id
1 'polypeptide(L)'
;MSHSSTIISDGGYLASELACYLQTAAVDIALAGMQTIEQQYDARYSARSYHYQLSSGKLQLLALTLYLPMSTSSADIERARMTAIKAALAWHKSSLSQNEHVAETHDILVFDIQLTDNVVDGHKKNTDSQDSKQLNHLQHAFGARYFLEDLVVDMSEGGQQLQVFSWHDWHSILVAVQTPCELWRFLNYHLEQLQYSAISHVPSFVSEEVLVAEFLQSASLFTPAITVDNALIKYDIQDKPNPALVAMALAYKNQSTTAQMYQQHMQQAATLWSQLSTQMIAAYADKQTSSNDQESSPEPLGFRWQQQLLDESLFSRHELIRTLYRHPKQSKTLQQDGYIVHQHSYETLGRHYVLIFYGQDAQAKNSKNVIQPNLAKIAQDVATRLPIAELHHIVVLGIDFITEANETFIDINVWIQSVDAMTQRERQLTKQIQQLKSKKSHQNTQKAEKQTAQNSESHPQSDKLLQVRLSLSIPARKK
;
A
#
# COMPACT_ATOMS: atom_id res chain seq x y z
N MET A 1 12.59 -17.77 19.65
CA MET A 1 13.54 -17.72 18.53
C MET A 1 13.63 -16.28 18.07
N SER A 2 14.85 -15.79 17.85
CA SER A 2 15.18 -14.36 17.71
C SER A 2 14.64 -13.77 16.40
N HIS A 3 13.52 -13.06 16.50
CA HIS A 3 13.01 -12.17 15.46
C HIS A 3 14.03 -11.05 15.23
N SER A 4 14.77 -11.14 14.13
CA SER A 4 15.64 -10.04 13.69
C SER A 4 14.77 -8.99 13.00
N SER A 5 14.11 -8.16 13.80
CA SER A 5 13.52 -6.90 13.35
C SER A 5 14.65 -5.88 13.21
N THR A 6 15.26 -5.80 12.04
CA THR A 6 16.01 -4.60 11.66
C THR A 6 14.97 -3.52 11.39
N ILE A 7 14.66 -2.76 12.42
CA ILE A 7 13.73 -1.63 12.37
C ILE A 7 14.36 -0.58 11.44
N ILE A 8 13.77 -0.44 10.25
CA ILE A 8 13.94 0.72 9.38
C ILE A 8 13.13 1.85 10.04
N SER A 9 13.76 2.63 10.94
CA SER A 9 13.03 3.71 11.66
C SER A 9 12.93 5.03 10.90
N ASP A 10 13.52 5.13 9.70
CA ASP A 10 13.48 6.35 8.88
C ASP A 10 12.67 6.21 7.58
N GLY A 11 12.15 5.02 7.28
CA GLY A 11 11.25 4.79 6.16
C GLY A 11 9.83 5.10 6.59
N GLY A 12 9.15 6.04 5.90
CA GLY A 12 7.73 6.34 6.17
C GLY A 12 6.84 5.08 6.17
N TYR A 13 5.56 5.22 6.56
CA TYR A 13 4.63 4.10 6.75
C TYR A 13 4.69 3.02 5.66
N LEU A 14 4.82 3.41 4.39
CA LEU A 14 4.92 2.47 3.27
C LEU A 14 6.06 1.45 3.40
N ALA A 15 7.24 1.84 3.89
CA ALA A 15 8.35 0.91 4.09
C ALA A 15 7.97 -0.21 5.07
N SER A 16 7.20 0.13 6.11
CA SER A 16 6.66 -0.84 7.07
C SER A 16 5.53 -1.67 6.45
N GLU A 17 4.66 -1.06 5.65
CA GLU A 17 3.58 -1.76 4.94
C GLU A 17 4.11 -2.82 3.97
N LEU A 18 5.20 -2.54 3.25
CA LEU A 18 5.82 -3.49 2.32
C LEU A 18 6.27 -4.79 3.00
N ALA A 19 6.58 -4.77 4.30
CA ALA A 19 6.91 -5.99 5.05
C ALA A 19 5.76 -7.01 5.03
N CYS A 20 4.50 -6.56 4.92
CA CYS A 20 3.32 -7.43 4.83
C CYS A 20 3.20 -8.16 3.48
N TYR A 21 4.02 -7.77 2.49
CA TYR A 21 4.02 -8.35 1.14
C TYR A 21 5.24 -9.24 0.88
N LEU A 22 6.17 -9.33 1.84
CA LEU A 22 7.40 -10.11 1.72
C LEU A 22 7.06 -11.62 1.69
N GLN A 23 7.54 -12.34 0.66
CA GLN A 23 7.27 -13.77 0.48
C GLN A 23 8.16 -14.66 1.35
N THR A 24 9.42 -14.26 1.51
CA THR A 24 10.44 -15.01 2.27
C THR A 24 11.38 -14.03 2.95
N ALA A 25 12.13 -14.50 3.96
CA ALA A 25 13.21 -13.71 4.52
C ALA A 25 14.19 -13.24 3.42
N ALA A 26 14.81 -12.07 3.63
CA ALA A 26 15.79 -11.53 2.70
C ALA A 26 16.96 -12.52 2.53
N VAL A 27 17.43 -12.66 1.29
CA VAL A 27 18.50 -13.59 0.93
C VAL A 27 19.77 -12.79 0.67
N ASP A 28 20.88 -13.15 1.33
CA ASP A 28 22.18 -12.56 1.03
C ASP A 28 22.66 -13.05 -0.35
N ILE A 29 23.08 -12.13 -1.20
CA ILE A 29 23.53 -12.38 -2.58
C ILE A 29 25.03 -12.16 -2.68
N ALA A 30 25.74 -13.11 -3.31
CA ALA A 30 27.12 -12.91 -3.69
C ALA A 30 27.17 -12.32 -5.11
N LEU A 31 27.73 -11.11 -5.25
CA LEU A 31 27.89 -10.46 -6.55
C LEU A 31 29.28 -10.77 -7.13
N ALA A 32 29.32 -11.21 -8.38
CA ALA A 32 30.57 -11.52 -9.07
C ALA A 32 31.42 -10.24 -9.27
N GLY A 33 32.74 -10.36 -9.12
CA GLY A 33 33.67 -9.25 -9.33
C GLY A 33 33.81 -8.26 -8.15
N MET A 34 33.03 -8.43 -7.07
CA MET A 34 33.16 -7.56 -5.89
C MET A 34 34.49 -7.73 -5.14
N GLN A 35 35.13 -8.90 -5.24
CA GLN A 35 36.44 -9.16 -4.62
C GLN A 35 37.52 -8.14 -5.07
N THR A 36 37.43 -7.67 -6.32
CA THR A 36 38.35 -6.65 -6.84
C THR A 36 38.14 -5.31 -6.13
N ILE A 37 36.89 -4.94 -5.85
CA ILE A 37 36.56 -3.71 -5.12
C ILE A 37 37.05 -3.82 -3.67
N GLU A 38 36.80 -4.95 -3.02
CA GLU A 38 37.22 -5.21 -1.64
C GLU A 38 38.74 -5.11 -1.49
N GLN A 39 39.50 -5.68 -2.42
CA GLN A 39 40.97 -5.64 -2.39
C GLN A 39 41.55 -4.29 -2.79
N GLN A 40 41.00 -3.64 -3.81
CA GLN A 40 41.56 -2.41 -4.37
C GLN A 40 41.27 -1.18 -3.50
N TYR A 41 40.13 -1.16 -2.82
CA TYR A 41 39.64 0.01 -2.09
C TYR A 41 39.51 -0.22 -0.59
N ASP A 42 39.98 -1.38 -0.07
CA ASP A 42 39.74 -1.83 1.31
C ASP A 42 38.25 -1.73 1.68
N ALA A 43 37.42 -2.08 0.70
CA ALA A 43 35.97 -1.94 0.76
C ALA A 43 35.32 -3.22 1.29
N ARG A 44 34.06 -3.09 1.71
CA ARG A 44 33.18 -4.24 1.94
C ARG A 44 31.84 -3.98 1.30
N TYR A 45 31.07 -5.03 1.06
CA TYR A 45 29.71 -4.85 0.57
C TYR A 45 28.71 -5.78 1.26
N SER A 46 27.46 -5.38 1.23
CA SER A 46 26.32 -6.23 1.56
C SER A 46 25.32 -6.14 0.42
N ALA A 47 24.87 -7.30 -0.08
CA ALA A 47 23.83 -7.37 -1.08
C ALA A 47 22.72 -8.30 -0.58
N ARG A 48 21.48 -7.77 -0.51
CA ARG A 48 20.31 -8.50 -0.01
C ARG A 48 19.16 -8.41 -0.99
N SER A 49 18.61 -9.56 -1.34
CA SER A 49 17.45 -9.68 -2.22
C SER A 49 16.17 -9.86 -1.41
N TYR A 50 15.15 -9.07 -1.76
CA TYR A 50 13.80 -9.06 -1.20
C TYR A 50 12.80 -9.36 -2.31
N HIS A 51 11.85 -10.25 -2.03
CA HIS A 51 10.80 -10.64 -2.97
C HIS A 51 9.44 -10.29 -2.38
N TYR A 52 8.79 -9.29 -2.96
CA TYR A 52 7.46 -8.84 -2.57
C TYR A 52 6.42 -9.30 -3.59
N GLN A 53 5.29 -9.81 -3.09
CA GLN A 53 4.13 -10.12 -3.91
C GLN A 53 3.04 -9.08 -3.63
N LEU A 54 2.98 -8.05 -4.45
CA LEU A 54 1.92 -7.03 -4.39
C LEU A 54 0.67 -7.56 -5.13
N SER A 55 -0.47 -6.90 -4.92
CA SER A 55 -1.68 -7.21 -5.69
C SER A 55 -1.51 -6.92 -7.18
N SER A 56 -0.71 -5.90 -7.52
CA SER A 56 -0.45 -5.48 -8.89
C SER A 56 0.64 -6.26 -9.61
N GLY A 57 1.41 -7.10 -8.90
CA GLY A 57 2.50 -7.88 -9.48
C GLY A 57 3.64 -8.17 -8.50
N LYS A 58 4.75 -8.65 -9.04
CA LYS A 58 5.95 -9.02 -8.26
C LYS A 58 6.95 -7.87 -8.23
N LEU A 59 7.48 -7.56 -7.06
CA LEU A 59 8.55 -6.58 -6.89
C LEU A 59 9.79 -7.30 -6.34
N GLN A 60 10.85 -7.35 -7.14
CA GLN A 60 12.15 -7.87 -6.74
C GLN A 60 13.08 -6.70 -6.44
N LEU A 61 13.57 -6.63 -5.21
CA LEU A 61 14.45 -5.54 -4.77
C LEU A 61 15.80 -6.12 -4.34
N LEU A 62 16.87 -5.66 -4.97
CA LEU A 62 18.23 -5.89 -4.53
C LEU A 62 18.73 -4.63 -3.79
N ALA A 63 18.91 -4.73 -2.48
CA ALA A 63 19.56 -3.69 -1.69
C ALA A 63 21.07 -3.97 -1.68
N LEU A 64 21.87 -3.04 -2.21
CA LEU A 64 23.32 -3.13 -2.27
C LEU A 64 23.94 -1.95 -1.53
N THR A 65 24.67 -2.24 -0.46
CA THR A 65 25.44 -1.25 0.30
C THR A 65 26.92 -1.49 0.11
N LEU A 66 27.64 -0.46 -0.33
CA LEU A 66 29.09 -0.42 -0.42
C LEU A 66 29.67 0.38 0.76
N TYR A 67 30.49 -0.28 1.57
CA TYR A 67 31.21 0.32 2.68
C TYR A 67 32.61 0.71 2.20
N LEU A 68 32.92 2.00 2.21
CA LEU A 68 34.23 2.53 1.80
C LEU A 68 34.92 3.21 2.99
N PRO A 69 36.26 3.23 3.03
CA PRO A 69 37.00 4.06 3.98
C PRO A 69 36.65 5.55 3.82
N MET A 70 36.58 6.31 4.92
CA MET A 70 36.38 7.77 4.90
C MET A 70 37.47 8.53 4.13
N SER A 71 38.66 7.93 3.97
CA SER A 71 39.78 8.47 3.20
C SER A 71 39.67 8.25 1.69
N THR A 72 38.63 7.57 1.20
CA THR A 72 38.47 7.24 -0.22
C THR A 72 38.26 8.51 -1.04
N SER A 73 39.02 8.68 -2.13
CA SER A 73 38.89 9.84 -3.01
C SER A 73 37.56 9.80 -3.80
N SER A 74 37.02 10.96 -4.18
CA SER A 74 35.80 11.03 -5.01
C SER A 74 35.92 10.24 -6.32
N ALA A 75 37.09 10.26 -6.97
CA ALA A 75 37.31 9.51 -8.20
C ALA A 75 37.35 7.99 -7.98
N ASP A 76 37.80 7.53 -6.81
CA ASP A 76 37.78 6.12 -6.43
C ASP A 76 36.38 5.67 -6.02
N ILE A 77 35.63 6.53 -5.32
CA ILE A 77 34.21 6.31 -4.99
C ILE A 77 33.39 6.08 -6.27
N GLU A 78 33.54 6.94 -7.29
CA GLU A 78 32.81 6.79 -8.56
C GLU A 78 33.17 5.50 -9.31
N ARG A 79 34.46 5.11 -9.32
CA ARG A 79 34.90 3.85 -9.93
C ARG A 79 34.37 2.63 -9.18
N ALA A 80 34.39 2.66 -7.86
CA ALA A 80 33.86 1.58 -7.02
C ALA A 80 32.34 1.44 -7.19
N ARG A 81 31.61 2.56 -7.17
CA ARG A 81 30.17 2.65 -7.48
C ARG A 81 29.84 2.02 -8.84
N MET A 82 30.53 2.45 -9.90
CA MET A 82 30.29 1.95 -11.25
C MET A 82 30.53 0.43 -11.35
N THR A 83 31.58 -0.05 -10.69
CA THR A 83 31.93 -1.48 -10.68
C THR A 83 30.86 -2.30 -9.94
N ALA A 84 30.38 -1.80 -8.79
CA ALA A 84 29.35 -2.45 -8.00
C ALA A 84 28.01 -2.53 -8.75
N ILE A 85 27.62 -1.46 -9.44
CA ILE A 85 26.39 -1.44 -10.25
C ILE A 85 26.49 -2.39 -11.44
N LYS A 86 27.63 -2.43 -12.13
CA LYS A 86 27.88 -3.40 -13.21
C LYS A 86 27.83 -4.85 -12.72
N ALA A 87 28.32 -5.12 -11.51
CA ALA A 87 28.22 -6.43 -10.89
C ALA A 87 26.75 -6.81 -10.59
N ALA A 88 25.95 -5.88 -10.08
CA ALA A 88 24.52 -6.08 -9.85
C ALA A 88 23.74 -6.31 -11.16
N LEU A 89 24.04 -5.54 -12.21
CA LEU A 89 23.48 -5.73 -13.54
C LEU A 89 23.83 -7.10 -14.14
N ALA A 90 25.08 -7.53 -14.04
CA ALA A 90 25.50 -8.85 -14.51
C ALA A 90 24.76 -9.99 -13.77
N TRP A 91 24.58 -9.84 -12.45
CA TRP A 91 23.78 -10.77 -11.65
C TRP A 91 22.31 -10.80 -12.10
N HIS A 92 21.70 -9.63 -12.31
CA HIS A 92 20.31 -9.51 -12.75
C HIS A 92 20.10 -10.15 -14.13
N LYS A 93 20.97 -9.87 -15.12
CA LYS A 93 20.92 -10.51 -16.44
C LYS A 93 21.07 -12.04 -16.36
N SER A 94 21.96 -12.53 -15.49
CA SER A 94 22.10 -13.97 -15.25
C SER A 94 20.82 -14.57 -14.65
N SER A 95 20.17 -13.87 -13.71
CA SER A 95 18.91 -14.32 -13.09
C SER A 95 17.76 -14.37 -14.09
N LEU A 96 17.63 -13.35 -14.95
CA LEU A 96 16.64 -13.32 -16.03
C LEU A 96 16.84 -14.45 -17.04
N SER A 97 18.08 -14.79 -17.38
CA SER A 97 18.35 -15.89 -18.33
C SER A 97 17.93 -17.27 -17.83
N GLN A 98 17.75 -17.43 -16.51
CA GLN A 98 17.41 -18.69 -15.86
C GLN A 98 15.91 -18.83 -15.59
N ASN A 99 15.14 -17.74 -15.63
CA ASN A 99 13.73 -17.71 -15.28
C ASN A 99 12.87 -17.29 -16.48
N GLU A 100 11.75 -17.98 -16.73
CA GLU A 100 10.80 -17.55 -17.76
C GLU A 100 10.28 -16.14 -17.45
N HIS A 101 10.21 -15.30 -18.47
CA HIS A 101 9.70 -13.93 -18.35
C HIS A 101 8.27 -13.92 -17.79
N VAL A 102 8.10 -13.33 -16.60
CA VAL A 102 6.78 -13.08 -16.02
C VAL A 102 6.43 -11.61 -16.28
N ALA A 103 5.39 -11.38 -17.09
CA ALA A 103 4.99 -10.07 -17.62
C ALA A 103 4.59 -8.99 -16.59
N GLU A 104 4.67 -9.28 -15.29
CA GLU A 104 4.22 -8.40 -14.20
C GLU A 104 5.25 -8.37 -13.06
N THR A 105 6.51 -8.10 -13.40
CA THR A 105 7.60 -8.00 -12.42
C THR A 105 8.33 -6.66 -12.58
N HIS A 106 8.67 -6.04 -11.45
CA HIS A 106 9.61 -4.93 -11.39
C HIS A 106 10.88 -5.38 -10.69
N ASP A 107 12.03 -5.18 -11.34
CA ASP A 107 13.34 -5.45 -10.75
C ASP A 107 14.00 -4.12 -10.41
N ILE A 108 14.35 -3.96 -9.12
CA ILE A 108 14.85 -2.73 -8.55
C ILE A 108 16.20 -2.97 -7.89
N LEU A 109 17.16 -2.09 -8.14
CA LEU A 109 18.41 -1.98 -7.39
C LEU A 109 18.36 -0.72 -6.53
N VAL A 110 18.43 -0.86 -5.22
CA VAL A 110 18.62 0.25 -4.28
C VAL A 110 20.07 0.25 -3.84
N PHE A 111 20.82 1.28 -4.23
CA PHE A 111 22.25 1.37 -3.98
C PHE A 111 22.58 2.40 -2.89
N ASP A 112 23.43 2.01 -1.94
CA ASP A 112 23.91 2.87 -0.87
C ASP A 112 25.45 2.86 -0.82
N ILE A 113 26.03 3.99 -0.44
CA ILE A 113 27.46 4.10 -0.14
C ILE A 113 27.58 4.65 1.28
N GLN A 114 28.26 3.91 2.14
CA GLN A 114 28.53 4.32 3.52
C GLN A 114 30.02 4.50 3.73
N LEU A 115 30.42 5.69 4.18
CA LEU A 115 31.80 5.98 4.53
C LEU A 115 32.06 5.59 5.99
N THR A 116 33.11 4.82 6.24
CA THR A 116 33.42 4.25 7.56
C THR A 116 34.84 4.59 8.00
N ASP A 117 35.02 4.90 9.29
CA ASP A 117 36.31 5.29 9.87
C ASP A 117 37.22 4.10 10.21
N ASN A 118 36.70 2.86 10.25
CA ASN A 118 37.49 1.67 10.59
C ASN A 118 36.89 0.39 9.99
N VAL A 119 37.77 -0.47 9.45
CA VAL A 119 37.54 -1.88 9.12
C VAL A 119 36.93 -2.57 10.34
N VAL A 120 35.62 -2.87 10.31
CA VAL A 120 34.94 -3.56 11.41
C VAL A 120 35.51 -4.97 11.48
N ASP A 121 36.47 -5.24 12.36
CA ASP A 121 36.93 -6.61 12.61
C ASP A 121 35.75 -7.49 13.01
N GLY A 122 35.42 -8.44 12.14
CA GLY A 122 34.29 -9.34 12.29
C GLY A 122 34.57 -10.43 13.32
N HIS A 123 34.91 -10.10 14.57
CA HIS A 123 34.97 -11.06 15.68
C HIS A 123 34.97 -10.37 17.06
N LYS A 124 33.93 -9.60 17.41
CA LYS A 124 33.57 -9.42 18.83
C LYS A 124 32.05 -9.42 19.02
N LYS A 125 31.56 -10.54 19.58
CA LYS A 125 30.27 -10.63 20.26
C LYS A 125 30.30 -9.76 21.52
N ASN A 126 29.16 -9.11 21.76
CA ASN A 126 28.70 -8.51 23.02
C ASN A 126 29.54 -7.37 23.59
N THR A 127 29.04 -6.15 23.42
CA THR A 127 28.67 -5.27 24.56
C THR A 127 27.70 -4.22 24.04
N ASP A 128 26.58 -4.08 24.76
CA ASP A 128 25.63 -2.98 24.62
C ASP A 128 26.36 -1.64 24.77
N SER A 129 26.54 -0.94 23.66
CA SER A 129 26.81 0.50 23.65
C SER A 129 25.94 1.11 22.57
N GLN A 130 24.82 1.70 22.99
CA GLN A 130 24.00 2.61 22.19
C GLN A 130 24.76 3.92 21.93
N ASP A 131 25.94 3.83 21.33
CA ASP A 131 26.54 4.98 20.65
C ASP A 131 26.03 4.94 19.22
N SER A 132 25.16 5.89 18.91
CA SER A 132 24.71 6.20 17.55
C SER A 132 25.93 6.50 16.68
N LYS A 133 26.52 5.47 16.05
CA LYS A 133 27.40 5.67 14.90
C LYS A 133 26.55 6.37 13.85
N GLN A 134 26.78 7.67 13.65
CA GLN A 134 26.28 8.37 12.48
C GLN A 134 26.79 7.62 11.26
N LEU A 135 25.90 6.88 10.61
CA LEU A 135 26.17 6.25 9.33
C LEU A 135 26.31 7.40 8.33
N ASN A 136 27.51 7.62 7.79
CA ASN A 136 27.76 8.65 6.80
C ASN A 136 27.31 8.13 5.42
N HIS A 137 26.00 8.15 5.19
CA HIS A 137 25.42 7.84 3.90
C HIS A 137 25.83 8.92 2.89
N LEU A 138 26.52 8.52 1.84
CA LEU A 138 26.91 9.45 0.78
C LEU A 138 25.68 9.74 -0.10
N GLN A 139 25.30 11.01 -0.20
CA GLN A 139 24.25 11.43 -1.11
C GLN A 139 24.73 11.30 -2.57
N HIS A 140 23.96 10.61 -3.37
CA HIS A 140 24.17 10.41 -4.80
C HIS A 140 22.82 10.17 -5.47
N ALA A 141 22.76 10.30 -6.80
CA ALA A 141 21.55 10.07 -7.58
C ALA A 141 21.93 9.42 -8.92
N PHE A 142 20.95 8.78 -9.56
CA PHE A 142 21.13 8.19 -10.88
C PHE A 142 20.53 9.11 -11.93
N GLY A 143 19.24 9.43 -11.91
CA GLY A 143 18.63 10.34 -12.89
C GLY A 143 18.72 9.84 -14.34
N ALA A 144 17.92 10.40 -15.25
CA ALA A 144 17.86 9.90 -16.63
C ALA A 144 19.21 9.95 -17.38
N ARG A 145 20.05 10.95 -17.08
CA ARG A 145 21.37 11.10 -17.73
C ARG A 145 22.32 9.95 -17.41
N TYR A 146 22.33 9.45 -16.18
CA TYR A 146 23.19 8.33 -15.82
C TYR A 146 22.83 7.06 -16.59
N PHE A 147 21.53 6.80 -16.79
CA PHE A 147 21.10 5.68 -17.62
C PHE A 147 21.53 5.83 -19.09
N LEU A 148 21.52 7.07 -19.60
CA LEU A 148 21.91 7.38 -20.99
C LEU A 148 23.41 7.41 -21.25
N GLU A 149 24.22 7.70 -20.24
CA GLU A 149 25.67 7.88 -20.41
C GLU A 149 26.46 6.69 -19.83
N ASP A 150 26.03 6.17 -18.68
CA ASP A 150 26.81 5.21 -17.89
C ASP A 150 26.22 3.79 -17.90
N LEU A 151 24.89 3.63 -18.03
CA LEU A 151 24.18 2.33 -18.05
C LEU A 151 23.49 1.99 -19.38
N VAL A 152 23.95 2.59 -20.49
CA VAL A 152 23.31 2.56 -21.83
C VAL A 152 22.90 1.17 -22.32
N VAL A 153 23.68 0.14 -21.95
CA VAL A 153 23.51 -1.23 -22.42
C VAL A 153 22.23 -1.88 -21.90
N ASP A 154 21.69 -1.46 -20.74
CA ASP A 154 20.50 -2.09 -20.14
C ASP A 154 19.17 -1.60 -20.76
N MET A 155 19.18 -0.43 -21.41
CA MET A 155 17.98 0.18 -21.98
C MET A 155 17.61 -0.36 -23.39
N SER A 156 18.56 -1.03 -24.05
CA SER A 156 18.48 -1.39 -25.47
C SER A 156 18.06 -2.84 -25.75
N GLU A 157 18.14 -3.72 -24.76
CA GLU A 157 17.75 -5.12 -24.87
C GLU A 157 16.30 -5.24 -24.36
N GLY A 158 15.38 -5.73 -25.18
CA GLY A 158 13.94 -5.80 -24.91
C GLY A 158 13.50 -6.76 -23.79
N GLY A 159 14.27 -6.86 -22.71
CA GLY A 159 13.97 -7.57 -21.48
C GLY A 159 13.44 -6.66 -20.38
N GLN A 160 13.17 -7.26 -19.22
CA GLN A 160 12.77 -6.54 -18.01
C GLN A 160 13.94 -5.66 -17.53
N GLN A 161 13.78 -4.33 -17.56
CA GLN A 161 14.86 -3.39 -17.26
C GLN A 161 15.07 -3.23 -15.75
N LEU A 162 16.34 -3.22 -15.31
CA LEU A 162 16.68 -2.97 -13.91
C LEU A 162 16.58 -1.47 -13.62
N GLN A 163 15.66 -1.08 -12.75
CA GLN A 163 15.56 0.32 -12.31
C GLN A 163 16.49 0.53 -11.12
N VAL A 164 17.41 1.49 -11.24
CA VAL A 164 18.44 1.77 -10.21
C VAL A 164 18.09 3.07 -9.47
N PHE A 165 18.02 2.99 -8.14
CA PHE A 165 17.76 4.13 -7.27
C PHE A 165 18.87 4.27 -6.23
N SER A 166 19.20 5.50 -5.85
CA SER A 166 20.00 5.72 -4.65
C SER A 166 19.16 5.38 -3.41
N TRP A 167 19.83 5.08 -2.30
CA TRP A 167 19.16 4.86 -1.02
C TRP A 167 18.29 6.06 -0.62
N HIS A 168 18.79 7.29 -0.82
CA HIS A 168 18.07 8.51 -0.47
C HIS A 168 16.83 8.72 -1.34
N ASP A 169 16.96 8.51 -2.65
CA ASP A 169 15.85 8.68 -3.59
C ASP A 169 14.76 7.64 -3.32
N TRP A 170 15.15 6.38 -3.11
CA TRP A 170 14.21 5.31 -2.79
C TRP A 170 13.37 5.64 -1.55
N HIS A 171 13.99 6.07 -0.45
CA HIS A 171 13.26 6.41 0.78
C HIS A 171 12.38 7.65 0.58
N SER A 172 12.86 8.66 -0.15
CA SER A 172 12.10 9.86 -0.46
C SER A 172 10.87 9.55 -1.32
N ILE A 173 11.01 8.67 -2.31
CA ILE A 173 9.90 8.16 -3.14
C ILE A 173 8.87 7.45 -2.27
N LEU A 174 9.30 6.53 -1.39
CA LEU A 174 8.38 5.80 -0.52
C LEU A 174 7.56 6.74 0.39
N VAL A 175 8.19 7.81 0.90
CA VAL A 175 7.51 8.85 1.68
C VAL A 175 6.54 9.67 0.83
N ALA A 176 6.87 9.93 -0.44
CA ALA A 176 6.03 10.72 -1.34
C ALA A 176 4.79 9.94 -1.83
N VAL A 177 4.95 8.69 -2.26
CA VAL A 177 3.88 7.89 -2.87
C VAL A 177 2.94 7.25 -1.85
N GLN A 178 3.43 6.97 -0.64
CA GLN A 178 2.68 6.57 0.57
C GLN A 178 1.90 5.26 0.54
N THR A 179 1.56 4.70 -0.63
CA THR A 179 0.84 3.42 -0.73
C THR A 179 1.57 2.44 -1.67
N PRO A 180 1.35 1.12 -1.52
CA PRO A 180 1.90 0.13 -2.45
C PRO A 180 1.38 0.31 -3.89
N CYS A 181 0.12 0.73 -4.05
CA CYS A 181 -0.50 0.94 -5.37
C CYS A 181 0.16 2.11 -6.11
N GLU A 182 0.41 3.20 -5.41
CA GLU A 182 1.09 4.36 -6.00
C GLU A 182 2.58 4.10 -6.24
N LEU A 183 3.25 3.31 -5.40
CA LEU A 183 4.61 2.84 -5.69
C LEU A 183 4.65 2.05 -7.00
N TRP A 184 3.76 1.07 -7.18
CA TRP A 184 3.70 0.28 -8.40
C TRP A 184 3.48 1.16 -9.65
N ARG A 185 2.54 2.10 -9.58
CA ARG A 185 2.28 3.05 -10.67
C ARG A 185 3.47 3.95 -10.95
N PHE A 186 4.14 4.43 -9.91
CA PHE A 186 5.34 5.24 -10.07
C PHE A 186 6.47 4.45 -10.74
N LEU A 187 6.66 3.17 -10.40
CA LEU A 187 7.66 2.31 -11.05
C LEU A 187 7.36 2.09 -12.53
N ASN A 188 6.09 1.95 -12.91
CA ASN A 188 5.70 1.93 -14.33
C ASN A 188 5.99 3.26 -15.01
N TYR A 189 5.63 4.38 -14.38
CA TYR A 189 5.90 5.71 -14.91
C TYR A 189 7.40 6.00 -15.05
N HIS A 190 8.21 5.65 -14.06
CA HIS A 190 9.67 5.80 -14.12
C HIS A 190 10.26 4.97 -15.27
N LEU A 191 9.81 3.72 -15.44
CA LEU A 191 10.23 2.89 -16.56
C LEU A 191 9.87 3.49 -17.92
N GLU A 192 8.64 4.00 -18.09
CA GLU A 192 8.21 4.69 -19.31
C GLU A 192 9.11 5.90 -19.62
N GLN A 193 9.51 6.65 -18.59
CA GLN A 193 10.35 7.84 -18.71
C GLN A 193 11.80 7.50 -19.08
N LEU A 194 12.35 6.42 -18.50
CA LEU A 194 13.64 5.89 -18.91
C LEU A 194 13.59 5.40 -20.36
N GLN A 195 12.55 4.66 -20.77
CA GLN A 195 12.39 4.19 -22.15
C GLN A 195 12.26 5.35 -23.14
N TYR A 196 11.47 6.37 -22.81
CA TYR A 196 11.39 7.58 -23.62
C TYR A 196 12.75 8.27 -23.74
N SER A 197 13.51 8.35 -22.65
CA SER A 197 14.86 8.92 -22.68
C SER A 197 15.79 8.14 -23.60
N ALA A 198 15.74 6.81 -23.54
CA ALA A 198 16.55 5.93 -24.37
C ALA A 198 16.23 6.05 -25.86
N ILE A 199 14.94 6.15 -26.22
CA ILE A 199 14.49 6.28 -27.62
C ILE A 199 14.78 7.67 -28.17
N SER A 200 14.54 8.72 -27.38
CA SER A 200 14.73 10.10 -27.81
C SER A 200 16.17 10.59 -27.71
N HIS A 201 17.03 9.86 -27.00
CA HIS A 201 18.38 10.29 -26.60
C HIS A 201 18.39 11.62 -25.82
N VAL A 202 17.27 11.97 -25.18
CA VAL A 202 17.14 13.19 -24.36
C VAL A 202 16.70 12.76 -22.97
N PRO A 203 17.41 13.17 -21.89
CA PRO A 203 16.99 12.84 -20.54
C PRO A 203 15.62 13.47 -20.25
N SER A 204 14.63 12.63 -19.92
CA SER A 204 13.25 13.08 -19.71
C SER A 204 13.02 13.69 -18.33
N PHE A 205 13.90 13.44 -17.37
CA PHE A 205 13.86 14.03 -16.04
C PHE A 205 15.26 14.32 -15.49
N VAL A 206 15.32 15.29 -14.56
CA VAL A 206 16.56 15.77 -13.95
C VAL A 206 16.90 15.01 -12.67
N SER A 207 15.88 14.71 -11.85
CA SER A 207 16.02 13.94 -10.62
C SER A 207 14.74 13.16 -10.31
N GLU A 208 14.89 12.15 -9.48
CA GLU A 208 13.85 11.27 -8.98
C GLU A 208 12.82 12.06 -8.14
N GLU A 209 13.27 13.07 -7.40
CA GLU A 209 12.41 13.99 -6.63
C GLU A 209 11.46 14.78 -7.54
N VAL A 210 11.97 15.34 -8.64
CA VAL A 210 11.13 16.07 -9.61
C VAL A 210 10.17 15.10 -10.27
N LEU A 211 10.64 13.91 -10.64
CA LEU A 211 9.83 12.92 -11.32
C LEU A 211 8.65 12.43 -10.48
N VAL A 212 8.87 12.14 -9.19
CA VAL A 212 7.79 11.71 -8.30
C VAL A 212 6.81 12.85 -8.03
N ALA A 213 7.27 14.09 -7.96
CA ALA A 213 6.41 15.26 -7.83
C ALA A 213 5.51 15.45 -9.06
N GLU A 214 6.06 15.31 -10.27
CA GLU A 214 5.30 15.36 -11.53
C GLU A 214 4.26 14.24 -11.61
N PHE A 215 4.66 13.01 -11.26
CA PHE A 215 3.75 11.86 -11.19
C PHE A 215 2.56 12.14 -10.25
N LEU A 216 2.85 12.62 -9.04
CA LEU A 216 1.83 12.91 -8.01
C LEU A 216 1.00 14.16 -8.30
N GLN A 217 1.34 14.96 -9.31
CA GLN A 217 0.56 16.11 -9.78
C GLN A 217 -0.16 15.83 -11.10
N SER A 218 0.05 14.67 -11.70
CA SER A 218 -0.61 14.27 -12.95
C SER A 218 -2.08 13.92 -12.72
N ALA A 219 -2.94 14.35 -13.65
CA ALA A 219 -4.34 13.92 -13.68
C ALA A 219 -4.48 12.41 -13.91
N SER A 220 -3.47 11.75 -14.48
CA SER A 220 -3.46 10.29 -14.69
C SER A 220 -3.50 9.49 -13.39
N LEU A 221 -3.10 10.10 -12.26
CA LEU A 221 -3.18 9.52 -10.92
C LEU A 221 -4.59 8.99 -10.59
N PHE A 222 -5.63 9.64 -11.11
CA PHE A 222 -7.03 9.29 -10.84
C PHE A 222 -7.63 8.29 -11.85
N THR A 223 -6.90 7.88 -12.89
CA THR A 223 -7.41 6.98 -13.94
C THR A 223 -7.97 5.65 -13.38
N PRO A 224 -7.30 4.99 -12.41
CA PRO A 224 -7.82 3.76 -11.80
C PRO A 224 -9.13 4.00 -11.06
N ALA A 225 -9.18 5.04 -10.22
CA ALA A 225 -10.37 5.43 -9.48
C ALA A 225 -11.54 5.78 -10.41
N ILE A 226 -11.29 6.50 -11.52
CA ILE A 226 -12.30 6.82 -12.54
C ILE A 226 -12.81 5.54 -13.22
N THR A 227 -11.93 4.56 -13.48
CA THR A 227 -12.32 3.29 -14.08
C THR A 227 -13.26 2.51 -13.16
N VAL A 228 -12.95 2.45 -11.86
CA VAL A 228 -13.80 1.82 -10.86
C VAL A 228 -15.12 2.57 -10.69
N ASP A 229 -15.10 3.90 -10.58
CA ASP A 229 -16.28 4.76 -10.45
C ASP A 229 -17.26 4.54 -11.62
N ASN A 230 -16.74 4.50 -12.86
CA ASN A 230 -17.54 4.19 -14.04
C ASN A 230 -18.12 2.76 -14.03
N ALA A 231 -17.36 1.78 -13.53
CA ALA A 231 -17.85 0.40 -13.43
C ALA A 231 -18.98 0.28 -12.40
N LEU A 232 -18.90 1.01 -11.28
CA LEU A 232 -19.94 1.04 -10.25
C LEU A 232 -21.23 1.70 -10.74
N ILE A 233 -21.11 2.76 -11.55
CA ILE A 233 -22.27 3.37 -12.23
C ILE A 233 -22.89 2.38 -13.21
N LYS A 234 -22.07 1.69 -14.00
CA LYS A 234 -22.54 0.66 -14.94
C LYS A 234 -23.27 -0.49 -14.23
N TYR A 235 -22.93 -0.77 -12.97
CA TYR A 235 -23.55 -1.83 -12.17
C TYR A 235 -24.74 -1.36 -11.31
N ASP A 236 -25.21 -0.12 -11.50
CA ASP A 236 -26.30 0.49 -10.72
C ASP A 236 -26.01 0.47 -9.19
N ILE A 237 -24.73 0.52 -8.82
CA ILE A 237 -24.28 0.63 -7.41
C ILE A 237 -24.16 2.09 -7.01
N GLN A 238 -23.84 2.95 -7.98
CA GLN A 238 -23.69 4.38 -7.79
C GLN A 238 -24.43 5.12 -8.91
N ASP A 239 -25.26 6.11 -8.57
CA ASP A 239 -26.08 6.80 -9.58
C ASP A 239 -25.29 7.83 -10.40
N LYS A 240 -24.29 8.47 -9.79
CA LYS A 240 -23.54 9.59 -10.35
C LYS A 240 -22.07 9.50 -9.97
N PRO A 241 -21.14 10.07 -10.75
CA PRO A 241 -19.72 10.07 -10.39
C PRO A 241 -19.44 10.62 -9.00
N ASN A 242 -18.42 10.10 -8.33
CA ASN A 242 -18.04 10.62 -7.02
C ASN A 242 -17.61 12.10 -7.16
N PRO A 243 -18.28 13.04 -6.47
CA PRO A 243 -18.02 14.46 -6.66
C PRO A 243 -16.61 14.87 -6.21
N ALA A 244 -16.03 14.19 -5.21
CA ALA A 244 -14.65 14.44 -4.79
C ALA A 244 -13.67 14.00 -5.88
N LEU A 245 -13.87 12.81 -6.47
CA LEU A 245 -13.04 12.31 -7.57
C LEU A 245 -13.05 13.27 -8.76
N VAL A 246 -14.24 13.71 -9.19
CA VAL A 246 -14.40 14.65 -10.29
C VAL A 246 -13.71 15.99 -9.98
N ALA A 247 -13.92 16.54 -8.78
CA ALA A 247 -13.32 17.81 -8.39
C ALA A 247 -11.79 17.75 -8.35
N MET A 248 -11.22 16.68 -7.78
CA MET A 248 -9.78 16.48 -7.70
C MET A 248 -9.15 16.27 -9.08
N ALA A 249 -9.73 15.40 -9.90
CA ALA A 249 -9.23 15.13 -11.25
C ALA A 249 -9.25 16.41 -12.13
N LEU A 250 -10.31 17.22 -12.03
CA LEU A 250 -10.39 18.50 -12.74
C LEU A 250 -9.38 19.53 -12.20
N ALA A 251 -9.17 19.59 -10.89
CA ALA A 251 -8.19 20.49 -10.29
C ALA A 251 -6.77 20.19 -10.78
N TYR A 252 -6.42 18.90 -10.88
CA TYR A 252 -5.12 18.45 -11.39
C TYR A 252 -4.98 18.70 -12.88
N LYS A 253 -5.99 18.34 -13.67
CA LYS A 253 -6.01 18.58 -15.13
C LYS A 253 -5.83 20.06 -15.48
N ASN A 254 -6.42 20.95 -14.68
CA ASN A 254 -6.36 22.39 -14.91
C ASN A 254 -5.22 23.09 -14.14
N GLN A 255 -4.36 22.33 -13.42
CA GLN A 255 -3.29 22.87 -12.58
C GLN A 255 -3.78 23.97 -11.62
N SER A 256 -4.95 23.77 -11.04
CA SER A 256 -5.57 24.71 -10.12
C SER A 256 -4.79 24.81 -8.81
N THR A 257 -4.82 25.98 -8.17
CA THR A 257 -4.27 26.18 -6.81
C THR A 257 -4.89 25.24 -5.77
N THR A 258 -6.10 24.75 -6.01
CA THR A 258 -6.78 23.77 -5.15
C THR A 258 -6.17 22.36 -5.25
N ALA A 259 -5.43 22.03 -6.30
CA ALA A 259 -4.79 20.72 -6.48
C ALA A 259 -3.83 20.41 -5.32
N GLN A 260 -3.04 21.39 -4.88
CA GLN A 260 -2.12 21.24 -3.76
C GLN A 260 -2.85 20.94 -2.44
N MET A 261 -4.00 21.59 -2.20
CA MET A 261 -4.83 21.30 -1.03
C MET A 261 -5.36 19.85 -1.08
N TYR A 262 -5.80 19.38 -2.25
CA TYR A 262 -6.24 17.99 -2.40
C TYR A 262 -5.12 16.99 -2.21
N GLN A 263 -3.92 17.28 -2.73
CA GLN A 263 -2.73 16.47 -2.51
C GLN A 263 -2.44 16.31 -1.01
N GLN A 264 -2.44 17.42 -0.26
CA GLN A 264 -2.24 17.40 1.20
C GLN A 264 -3.31 16.58 1.93
N HIS A 265 -4.58 16.72 1.54
CA HIS A 265 -5.66 15.92 2.12
C HIS A 265 -5.51 14.42 1.83
N MET A 266 -5.10 14.03 0.62
CA MET A 266 -4.83 12.64 0.29
C MET A 266 -3.64 12.09 1.09
N GLN A 267 -2.56 12.88 1.22
CA GLN A 267 -1.39 12.48 1.99
C GLN A 267 -1.69 12.29 3.48
N GLN A 268 -2.47 13.21 4.06
CA GLN A 268 -2.92 13.11 5.43
C GLN A 268 -3.81 11.87 5.63
N ALA A 269 -4.74 11.63 4.70
CA ALA A 269 -5.61 10.46 4.78
C ALA A 269 -4.82 9.15 4.65
N ALA A 270 -3.85 9.07 3.73
CA ALA A 270 -3.02 7.88 3.59
C ALA A 270 -2.21 7.60 4.86
N THR A 271 -1.62 8.63 5.46
CA THR A 271 -0.92 8.54 6.75
C THR A 271 -1.84 8.00 7.86
N LEU A 272 -3.05 8.55 7.99
CA LEU A 272 -4.00 8.12 9.01
C LEU A 272 -4.47 6.68 8.78
N TRP A 273 -4.72 6.31 7.52
CA TRP A 273 -5.10 4.95 7.16
C TRP A 273 -3.97 3.96 7.48
N SER A 274 -2.72 4.30 7.19
CA SER A 274 -1.54 3.51 7.56
C SER A 274 -1.41 3.30 9.07
N GLN A 275 -1.65 4.34 9.86
CA GLN A 275 -1.63 4.23 11.32
C GLN A 275 -2.72 3.27 11.81
N LEU A 276 -3.94 3.44 11.30
CA LEU A 276 -5.08 2.60 11.63
C LEU A 276 -4.84 1.13 11.24
N SER A 277 -4.39 0.87 10.02
CA SER A 277 -4.11 -0.49 9.54
C SER A 277 -2.97 -1.14 10.34
N THR A 278 -1.90 -0.41 10.62
CA THR A 278 -0.77 -0.92 11.44
C THR A 278 -1.24 -1.34 12.83
N GLN A 279 -2.11 -0.54 13.46
CA GLN A 279 -2.67 -0.88 14.78
C GLN A 279 -3.60 -2.08 14.72
N MET A 280 -4.45 -2.20 13.68
CA MET A 280 -5.29 -3.39 13.47
C MET A 280 -4.44 -4.65 13.29
N ILE A 281 -3.36 -4.55 12.53
CA ILE A 281 -2.40 -5.63 12.27
C ILE A 281 -1.70 -6.05 13.57
N ALA A 282 -1.17 -5.09 14.32
CA ALA A 282 -0.47 -5.35 15.58
C ALA A 282 -1.39 -6.02 16.61
N ALA A 283 -2.61 -5.49 16.79
CA ALA A 283 -3.57 -6.05 17.75
C ALA A 283 -4.02 -7.48 17.42
N TYR A 284 -3.97 -7.87 16.15
CA TYR A 284 -4.21 -9.24 15.73
C TYR A 284 -3.01 -10.16 16.06
N ALA A 285 -1.79 -9.70 15.80
CA ALA A 285 -0.56 -10.44 16.10
C ALA A 285 -0.38 -10.72 17.60
N ASP A 286 -0.69 -9.75 18.47
CA ASP A 286 -0.61 -9.89 19.92
C ASP A 286 -1.59 -10.94 20.49
N LYS A 287 -2.71 -11.18 19.79
CA LYS A 287 -3.70 -12.18 20.21
C LYS A 287 -3.31 -13.61 19.81
N GLN A 288 -2.71 -13.78 18.64
CA GLN A 288 -2.21 -15.10 18.23
C GLN A 288 -1.09 -15.60 19.15
N THR A 289 -0.25 -14.69 19.63
CA THR A 289 0.85 -15.03 20.55
C THR A 289 0.38 -15.32 21.98
N SER A 290 -0.83 -14.89 22.37
CA SER A 290 -1.40 -15.12 23.70
C SER A 290 -2.37 -16.31 23.77
N SER A 291 -2.88 -16.81 22.63
CA SER A 291 -3.65 -18.06 22.54
C SER A 291 -2.72 -19.26 22.31
N ASN A 292 -2.12 -19.78 23.37
CA ASN A 292 -1.12 -20.85 23.32
C ASN A 292 -1.70 -22.27 23.15
N ASP A 293 -2.90 -22.42 22.56
CA ASP A 293 -3.53 -23.72 22.32
C ASP A 293 -3.80 -23.97 20.83
N GLN A 294 -3.05 -24.96 20.33
CA GLN A 294 -3.32 -25.88 19.23
C GLN A 294 -3.09 -25.46 17.77
N GLU A 295 -2.27 -26.33 17.16
CA GLU A 295 -2.11 -26.68 15.76
C GLU A 295 -1.39 -25.67 14.86
N SER A 296 -0.08 -25.92 14.78
CA SER A 296 0.77 -25.67 13.63
C SER A 296 0.07 -26.07 12.32
N SER A 297 -0.65 -25.13 11.73
CA SER A 297 -0.98 -25.14 10.31
C SER A 297 0.30 -24.78 9.54
N PRO A 298 0.80 -25.68 8.66
CA PRO A 298 2.06 -25.48 7.94
C PRO A 298 1.82 -24.75 6.61
N GLU A 299 1.15 -23.60 6.65
CA GLU A 299 1.21 -22.61 5.57
C GLU A 299 1.55 -21.25 6.19
N PRO A 300 2.41 -20.41 5.57
CA PRO A 300 2.59 -19.03 5.99
C PRO A 300 1.33 -18.22 5.61
N LEU A 301 0.18 -18.56 6.20
CA LEU A 301 -1.14 -18.02 5.85
C LEU A 301 -1.62 -16.89 6.77
N GLY A 302 -0.73 -16.29 7.55
CA GLY A 302 -1.06 -15.26 8.54
C GLY A 302 -1.15 -13.80 8.04
N PHE A 303 -0.94 -13.50 6.74
CA PHE A 303 -0.74 -12.12 6.26
C PHE A 303 -1.60 -11.67 5.07
N ARG A 304 -2.39 -12.55 4.43
CA ARG A 304 -3.17 -12.20 3.21
C ARG A 304 -4.28 -11.16 3.43
N TRP A 305 -4.90 -11.15 4.61
CA TRP A 305 -5.97 -10.21 4.92
C TRP A 305 -5.43 -8.79 5.16
N GLN A 306 -4.22 -8.67 5.71
CA GLN A 306 -3.57 -7.37 6.00
C GLN A 306 -3.35 -6.61 4.70
N GLN A 307 -2.90 -7.34 3.68
CA GLN A 307 -2.75 -6.81 2.32
C GLN A 307 -4.06 -6.23 1.80
N GLN A 308 -5.24 -6.75 2.17
CA GLN A 308 -6.53 -6.17 1.75
C GLN A 308 -6.82 -4.79 2.36
N LEU A 309 -6.24 -4.47 3.52
CA LEU A 309 -6.34 -3.13 4.11
C LEU A 309 -5.28 -2.18 3.55
N LEU A 310 -4.08 -2.70 3.25
CA LEU A 310 -2.94 -1.91 2.79
C LEU A 310 -3.00 -1.57 1.29
N ASP A 311 -3.60 -2.45 0.49
CA ASP A 311 -3.70 -2.35 -0.96
C ASP A 311 -4.81 -1.37 -1.41
N GLU A 312 -4.79 -0.16 -0.86
CA GLU A 312 -5.70 0.92 -1.20
C GLU A 312 -4.94 2.12 -1.72
N SER A 313 -5.40 2.67 -2.86
CA SER A 313 -4.89 3.90 -3.45
C SER A 313 -5.02 5.11 -2.53
N LEU A 314 -4.25 6.16 -2.79
CA LEU A 314 -4.39 7.47 -2.17
C LEU A 314 -5.85 7.97 -2.17
N PHE A 315 -6.57 7.79 -3.29
CA PHE A 315 -7.96 8.23 -3.38
C PHE A 315 -8.92 7.34 -2.57
N SER A 316 -8.73 6.02 -2.58
CA SER A 316 -9.50 5.11 -1.70
C SER A 316 -9.30 5.46 -0.22
N ARG A 317 -8.05 5.60 0.23
CA ARG A 317 -7.71 5.97 1.60
C ARG A 317 -8.32 7.33 1.95
N HIS A 318 -8.29 8.29 1.03
CA HIS A 318 -8.97 9.58 1.18
C HIS A 318 -10.47 9.43 1.45
N GLU A 319 -11.20 8.67 0.63
CA GLU A 319 -12.65 8.51 0.79
C GLU A 319 -13.04 7.75 2.08
N LEU A 320 -12.27 6.73 2.45
CA LEU A 320 -12.46 5.97 3.69
C LEU A 320 -12.26 6.87 4.92
N ILE A 321 -11.13 7.56 5.01
CA ILE A 321 -10.83 8.48 6.12
C ILE A 321 -11.81 9.65 6.16
N ARG A 322 -12.17 10.22 5.00
CA ARG A 322 -13.17 11.29 4.92
C ARG A 322 -14.52 10.84 5.46
N THR A 323 -14.89 9.57 5.26
CA THR A 323 -16.12 8.99 5.82
C THR A 323 -16.06 8.93 7.34
N LEU A 324 -14.93 8.55 7.93
CA LEU A 324 -14.73 8.59 9.38
C LEU A 324 -14.87 10.03 9.94
N TYR A 325 -14.23 11.02 9.30
CA TYR A 325 -14.27 12.43 9.73
C TYR A 325 -15.65 13.10 9.58
N ARG A 326 -16.57 12.49 8.84
CA ARG A 326 -17.94 12.99 8.74
C ARG A 326 -18.78 12.65 9.96
N HIS A 327 -18.44 11.61 10.72
CA HIS A 327 -19.26 11.16 11.85
C HIS A 327 -19.46 12.23 12.92
N PRO A 328 -18.43 12.94 13.41
CA PRO A 328 -18.60 14.00 14.42
C PRO A 328 -19.48 15.17 13.95
N LYS A 329 -19.65 15.33 12.63
CA LYS A 329 -20.45 16.39 12.00
C LYS A 329 -21.90 15.99 11.73
N GLN A 330 -22.27 14.74 12.02
CA GLN A 330 -23.66 14.27 11.87
C GLN A 330 -24.58 14.86 12.94
N SER A 331 -25.89 14.72 12.72
CA SER A 331 -26.88 15.11 13.73
C SER A 331 -26.73 14.27 15.00
N LYS A 332 -27.05 14.86 16.16
CA LYS A 332 -26.99 14.14 17.45
C LYS A 332 -27.85 12.89 17.46
N THR A 333 -29.03 12.93 16.85
CA THR A 333 -29.92 11.77 16.71
C THR A 333 -29.24 10.63 15.95
N LEU A 334 -28.57 10.93 14.83
CA LEU A 334 -27.90 9.89 14.05
C LEU A 334 -26.68 9.30 14.78
N GLN A 335 -25.98 10.12 15.57
CA GLN A 335 -24.88 9.65 16.44
C GLN A 335 -25.41 8.76 17.58
N GLN A 336 -26.56 9.08 18.15
CA GLN A 336 -27.20 8.29 19.21
C GLN A 336 -27.72 6.95 18.67
N ASP A 337 -28.41 6.97 17.54
CA ASP A 337 -29.03 5.77 16.95
C ASP A 337 -28.02 4.83 16.28
N GLY A 338 -26.89 5.38 15.81
CA GLY A 338 -25.92 4.70 14.97
C GLY A 338 -26.42 4.50 13.54
N TYR A 339 -25.51 4.26 12.61
CA TYR A 339 -25.84 4.14 11.18
C TYR A 339 -24.78 3.37 10.40
N ILE A 340 -25.17 2.91 9.21
CA ILE A 340 -24.33 2.13 8.31
C ILE A 340 -24.05 2.96 7.06
N VAL A 341 -22.80 2.98 6.63
CA VAL A 341 -22.36 3.59 5.37
C VAL A 341 -21.69 2.51 4.53
N HIS A 342 -22.17 2.35 3.31
CA HIS A 342 -21.53 1.52 2.31
C HIS A 342 -20.50 2.36 1.56
N GLN A 343 -19.27 1.87 1.48
CA GLN A 343 -18.18 2.43 0.69
C GLN A 343 -17.54 1.34 -0.15
N HIS A 344 -16.70 1.69 -1.10
CA HIS A 344 -16.02 0.74 -1.96
C HIS A 344 -14.58 1.21 -2.15
N SER A 345 -13.71 0.27 -2.50
CA SER A 345 -12.38 0.62 -2.95
C SER A 345 -12.49 1.31 -4.32
N TYR A 346 -11.72 2.37 -4.52
CA TYR A 346 -11.46 3.00 -5.81
C TYR A 346 -10.18 2.44 -6.46
N GLU A 347 -9.53 1.47 -5.82
CA GLU A 347 -8.42 0.70 -6.37
C GLU A 347 -8.95 -0.60 -6.99
N THR A 348 -9.75 -1.34 -6.22
CA THR A 348 -10.18 -2.69 -6.53
C THR A 348 -11.71 -2.78 -6.53
N LEU A 349 -12.32 -2.88 -7.71
CA LEU A 349 -13.77 -3.01 -7.89
C LEU A 349 -14.40 -4.14 -7.04
N GLY A 350 -13.65 -5.22 -6.82
CA GLY A 350 -14.09 -6.38 -6.06
C GLY A 350 -14.02 -6.24 -4.53
N ARG A 351 -13.61 -5.08 -4.01
CA ARG A 351 -13.50 -4.81 -2.57
C ARG A 351 -14.54 -3.78 -2.12
N HIS A 352 -15.41 -4.22 -1.22
CA HIS A 352 -16.48 -3.39 -0.66
C HIS A 352 -16.30 -3.20 0.85
N TYR A 353 -16.69 -2.02 1.34
CA TYR A 353 -16.57 -1.61 2.74
C TYR A 353 -17.95 -1.35 3.34
N VAL A 354 -18.19 -1.91 4.52
CA VAL A 354 -19.38 -1.63 5.33
C VAL A 354 -18.90 -0.96 6.61
N LEU A 355 -19.03 0.36 6.69
CA LEU A 355 -18.68 1.12 7.88
C LEU A 355 -19.92 1.26 8.76
N ILE A 356 -19.89 0.64 9.93
CA ILE A 356 -20.97 0.66 10.90
C ILE A 356 -20.54 1.61 12.03
N PHE A 357 -21.14 2.79 12.07
CA PHE A 357 -20.96 3.71 13.20
C PHE A 357 -21.91 3.30 14.31
N TYR A 358 -21.37 2.77 15.40
CA TYR A 358 -22.19 2.32 16.51
C TYR A 358 -22.94 3.47 17.16
N GLY A 359 -24.17 3.20 17.57
CA GLY A 359 -24.99 4.13 18.34
C GLY A 359 -24.42 4.35 19.73
N GLN A 360 -24.37 5.61 20.17
CA GLN A 360 -23.95 5.98 21.52
C GLN A 360 -24.94 5.53 22.59
N ASP A 361 -26.22 5.36 22.23
CA ASP A 361 -27.21 4.78 23.14
C ASP A 361 -27.08 3.25 23.15
N ALA A 362 -26.83 2.69 24.33
CA ALA A 362 -26.71 1.24 24.53
C ALA A 362 -27.98 0.47 24.12
N GLN A 363 -29.15 1.10 24.15
CA GLN A 363 -30.44 0.51 23.77
C GLN A 363 -30.79 0.75 22.28
N ALA A 364 -29.98 1.51 21.54
CA ALA A 364 -30.21 1.72 20.12
C ALA A 364 -30.04 0.42 19.33
N LYS A 365 -30.80 0.31 18.22
CA LYS A 365 -30.74 -0.87 17.33
C LYS A 365 -29.36 -1.08 16.71
N ASN A 366 -28.58 0.00 16.52
CA ASN A 366 -27.22 -0.07 15.98
C ASN A 366 -26.15 0.12 17.07
N SER A 367 -26.47 -0.15 18.34
CA SER A 367 -25.47 -0.10 19.41
C SER A 367 -24.43 -1.20 19.24
N LYS A 368 -23.23 -0.97 19.80
CA LYS A 368 -22.10 -1.90 19.69
C LYS A 368 -22.44 -3.31 20.15
N ASN A 369 -23.11 -3.45 21.30
CA ASN A 369 -23.47 -4.73 21.87
C ASN A 369 -24.45 -5.55 20.98
N VAL A 370 -25.25 -4.87 20.16
CA VAL A 370 -26.22 -5.51 19.25
C VAL A 370 -25.55 -5.91 17.94
N ILE A 371 -24.72 -5.04 17.37
CA ILE A 371 -24.17 -5.24 16.03
C ILE A 371 -22.85 -6.03 16.02
N GLN A 372 -21.99 -5.83 17.03
CA GLN A 372 -20.66 -6.47 17.08
C GLN A 372 -20.72 -8.01 16.97
N PRO A 373 -21.66 -8.73 17.62
CA PRO A 373 -21.76 -10.19 17.46
C PRO A 373 -22.20 -10.63 16.06
N ASN A 374 -22.76 -9.72 15.26
CA ASN A 374 -23.38 -10.01 13.97
C ASN A 374 -22.53 -9.56 12.77
N LEU A 375 -21.31 -9.04 12.97
CA LEU A 375 -20.47 -8.52 11.88
C LEU A 375 -20.23 -9.55 10.76
N ALA A 376 -19.99 -10.81 11.13
CA ALA A 376 -19.79 -11.90 10.17
C ALA A 376 -21.05 -12.14 9.32
N LYS A 377 -22.22 -12.17 9.95
CA LYS A 377 -23.50 -12.33 9.26
C LYS A 377 -23.79 -11.15 8.33
N ILE A 378 -23.50 -9.93 8.75
CA ILE A 378 -23.63 -8.73 7.92
C ILE A 378 -22.73 -8.83 6.69
N ALA A 379 -21.48 -9.25 6.85
CA ALA A 379 -20.56 -9.44 5.73
C ALA A 379 -21.11 -10.47 4.73
N GLN A 380 -21.62 -11.61 5.22
CA GLN A 380 -22.23 -12.64 4.38
C GLN A 380 -23.49 -12.17 3.66
N ASP A 381 -24.36 -11.43 4.35
CA ASP A 381 -25.57 -10.85 3.76
C ASP A 381 -25.24 -9.85 2.66
N VAL A 382 -24.18 -9.05 2.81
CA VAL A 382 -23.71 -8.14 1.76
C VAL A 382 -23.09 -8.92 0.60
N ALA A 383 -22.33 -9.99 0.87
CA ALA A 383 -21.71 -10.85 -0.16
C ALA A 383 -22.74 -11.44 -1.10
N THR A 384 -23.86 -11.91 -0.55
CA THR A 384 -24.92 -12.58 -1.31
C THR A 384 -25.81 -11.61 -2.09
N ARG A 385 -25.86 -10.34 -1.69
CA ARG A 385 -26.78 -9.34 -2.27
C ARG A 385 -26.14 -8.42 -3.28
N LEU A 386 -24.83 -8.18 -3.20
CA LEU A 386 -24.13 -7.30 -4.13
C LEU A 386 -24.00 -7.96 -5.51
N PRO A 387 -24.61 -7.37 -6.56
CA PRO A 387 -24.54 -7.94 -7.89
C PRO A 387 -23.25 -7.48 -8.57
N ILE A 388 -22.07 -7.86 -8.08
CA ILE A 388 -20.77 -7.57 -8.73
C ILE A 388 -20.09 -8.90 -9.02
N ALA A 389 -19.86 -9.20 -10.29
CA ALA A 389 -19.22 -10.45 -10.69
C ALA A 389 -17.76 -10.55 -10.23
N GLU A 390 -17.12 -9.39 -10.05
CA GLU A 390 -15.75 -9.20 -9.61
C GLU A 390 -15.60 -9.13 -8.08
N LEU A 391 -16.69 -9.22 -7.30
CA LEU A 391 -16.63 -9.17 -5.83
C LEU A 391 -15.78 -10.33 -5.29
N HIS A 392 -14.79 -10.00 -4.46
CA HIS A 392 -13.93 -10.99 -3.81
C HIS A 392 -13.71 -10.71 -2.32
N HIS A 393 -13.90 -9.47 -1.85
CA HIS A 393 -13.74 -9.13 -0.43
C HIS A 393 -14.81 -8.14 0.06
N ILE A 394 -15.33 -8.40 1.25
CA ILE A 394 -16.11 -7.44 2.03
C ILE A 394 -15.39 -7.17 3.34
N VAL A 395 -15.10 -5.90 3.60
CA VAL A 395 -14.50 -5.42 4.83
C VAL A 395 -15.56 -4.71 5.65
N VAL A 396 -15.90 -5.26 6.80
CA VAL A 396 -16.82 -4.64 7.76
C VAL A 396 -16.02 -3.98 8.87
N LEU A 397 -16.24 -2.68 9.06
CA LEU A 397 -15.60 -1.88 10.10
C LEU A 397 -16.69 -1.39 11.07
N GLY A 398 -16.73 -1.98 12.26
CA GLY A 398 -17.56 -1.49 13.37
C GLY A 398 -16.83 -0.43 14.15
N ILE A 399 -17.34 0.80 14.18
CA ILE A 399 -16.62 2.00 14.61
C ILE A 399 -17.33 2.62 15.79
N ASP A 400 -16.61 2.76 16.89
CA ASP A 400 -17.08 3.36 18.14
C ASP A 400 -16.31 4.65 18.43
N PHE A 401 -17.00 5.78 18.59
CA PHE A 401 -16.38 7.04 18.98
C PHE A 401 -16.50 7.23 20.48
N ILE A 402 -15.40 7.00 21.19
CA ILE A 402 -15.34 7.07 22.65
C ILE A 402 -14.77 8.43 23.04
N THR A 403 -15.47 9.20 23.86
CA THR A 403 -14.93 10.45 24.40
C THR A 403 -14.58 10.26 25.88
N GLU A 404 -13.29 10.27 26.20
CA GLU A 404 -12.78 10.15 27.57
C GLU A 404 -11.84 11.33 27.86
N ALA A 405 -11.99 12.00 28.99
CA ALA A 405 -11.09 13.08 29.44
C ALA A 405 -10.83 14.21 28.40
N ASN A 406 -11.84 14.61 27.62
CA ASN A 406 -11.76 15.57 26.50
C ASN A 406 -10.91 15.11 25.29
N GLU A 407 -10.51 13.86 25.26
CA GLU A 407 -9.90 13.21 24.10
C GLU A 407 -10.95 12.30 23.44
N THR A 408 -10.95 12.27 22.10
CA THR A 408 -11.86 11.43 21.32
C THR A 408 -11.06 10.32 20.68
N PHE A 409 -11.44 9.10 21.04
CA PHE A 409 -10.90 7.82 20.66
C PHE A 409 -11.82 7.16 19.62
N ILE A 410 -11.25 6.40 18.69
CA ILE A 410 -12.03 5.59 17.75
C ILE A 410 -11.65 4.15 18.02
N ASP A 411 -12.57 3.31 18.47
CA ASP A 411 -12.36 1.87 18.53
C ASP A 411 -12.96 1.22 17.27
N ILE A 412 -12.20 0.31 16.64
CA ILE A 412 -12.58 -0.33 15.39
C ILE A 412 -12.56 -1.86 15.54
N ASN A 413 -13.72 -2.48 15.35
CA ASN A 413 -13.84 -3.91 15.09
C ASN A 413 -13.73 -4.15 13.59
N VAL A 414 -12.88 -5.10 13.19
CA VAL A 414 -12.64 -5.44 11.78
C VAL A 414 -13.10 -6.87 11.54
N TRP A 415 -13.89 -7.06 10.49
CA TRP A 415 -14.20 -8.37 9.92
C TRP A 415 -13.95 -8.34 8.42
N ILE A 416 -13.23 -9.32 7.89
CA ILE A 416 -12.97 -9.44 6.46
C ILE A 416 -13.54 -10.76 5.98
N GLN A 417 -14.48 -10.68 5.06
CA GLN A 417 -15.10 -11.83 4.41
C GLN A 417 -14.56 -11.98 3.00
N SER A 418 -13.90 -13.10 2.71
CA SER A 418 -13.63 -13.50 1.33
C SER A 418 -14.93 -13.96 0.67
N VAL A 419 -15.09 -13.62 -0.60
CA VAL A 419 -16.20 -14.05 -1.44
C VAL A 419 -15.65 -15.02 -2.47
N ASP A 420 -16.26 -16.20 -2.55
CA ASP A 420 -15.87 -17.20 -3.53
C ASP A 420 -16.03 -16.63 -4.94
N ALA A 421 -15.04 -16.92 -5.79
CA ALA A 421 -15.10 -16.51 -7.17
C ALA A 421 -16.33 -17.14 -7.84
N MET A 422 -17.28 -16.30 -8.26
CA MET A 422 -18.41 -16.76 -9.07
C MET A 422 -17.90 -17.59 -10.24
N THR A 423 -18.49 -18.76 -10.46
CA THR A 423 -18.22 -19.60 -11.63
C THR A 423 -18.48 -18.83 -12.93
N GLN A 424 -17.88 -19.22 -14.05
CA GLN A 424 -18.12 -18.54 -15.34
C GLN A 424 -19.62 -18.47 -15.68
N ARG A 425 -20.38 -19.50 -15.33
CA ARG A 425 -21.83 -19.55 -15.51
C ARG A 425 -22.55 -18.53 -14.63
N GLU A 426 -22.21 -18.44 -13.35
CA GLU A 426 -22.75 -17.43 -12.44
C GLU A 426 -22.37 -16.02 -12.88
N ARG A 427 -21.12 -15.79 -13.32
CA ARG A 427 -20.70 -14.50 -13.88
C ARG A 427 -21.50 -14.12 -15.12
N GLN A 428 -21.75 -15.07 -16.03
CA GLN A 428 -22.57 -14.83 -17.22
C GLN A 428 -24.03 -14.52 -16.86
N LEU A 429 -24.62 -15.28 -15.92
CA LEU A 429 -25.97 -15.04 -15.40
C LEU A 429 -26.07 -13.68 -14.70
N THR A 430 -25.13 -13.34 -13.83
CA THR A 430 -25.06 -12.04 -13.14
C THR A 430 -24.94 -10.91 -14.15
N LYS A 431 -24.06 -11.04 -15.17
CA LYS A 431 -23.94 -10.06 -16.27
C LYS A 431 -25.23 -9.92 -17.08
N GLN A 432 -25.93 -11.02 -17.36
CA GLN A 432 -27.22 -10.99 -18.04
C GLN A 432 -28.31 -10.33 -17.18
N ILE A 433 -28.37 -10.63 -15.89
CA ILE A 433 -29.30 -10.00 -14.94
C ILE A 433 -29.02 -8.51 -14.82
N GLN A 434 -27.75 -8.10 -14.72
CA GLN A 434 -27.33 -6.70 -14.72
C GLN A 434 -27.75 -5.99 -16.02
N GLN A 435 -27.51 -6.59 -17.19
CA GLN A 435 -27.94 -6.03 -18.48
C GLN A 435 -29.47 -5.91 -18.60
N LEU A 436 -30.22 -6.84 -18.00
CA LEU A 436 -31.68 -6.76 -17.96
C LEU A 436 -32.16 -5.67 -16.99
N LYS A 437 -31.48 -5.48 -15.86
CA LYS A 437 -31.77 -4.40 -14.90
C LYS A 437 -31.46 -3.02 -15.49
N SER A 438 -30.34 -2.84 -16.18
CA SER A 438 -29.99 -1.55 -16.81
C SER A 438 -30.95 -1.18 -17.95
N LYS A 439 -31.43 -2.16 -18.74
CA LYS A 439 -32.50 -1.98 -19.74
C LYS A 439 -33.85 -1.60 -19.11
N LYS A 440 -34.19 -2.17 -17.95
CA LYS A 440 -35.39 -1.79 -17.19
C LYS A 440 -35.26 -0.42 -16.52
N SER A 441 -34.06 -0.05 -16.07
CA SER A 441 -33.78 1.27 -15.49
C SER A 441 -34.01 2.41 -16.50
N HIS A 442 -33.65 2.19 -17.78
CA HIS A 442 -33.93 3.14 -18.88
C HIS A 442 -35.42 3.21 -19.28
N GLN A 443 -36.25 2.24 -18.90
CA GLN A 443 -37.71 2.27 -19.13
C GLN A 443 -38.48 2.78 -17.90
N ASN A 444 -37.88 2.76 -16.71
CA ASN A 444 -38.56 3.06 -15.45
C ASN A 444 -38.31 4.49 -14.92
N THR A 445 -37.71 5.39 -15.69
CA THR A 445 -37.71 6.84 -15.36
C THR A 445 -39.11 7.49 -15.45
N GLN A 446 -40.16 6.69 -15.67
CA GLN A 446 -41.56 7.04 -15.50
C GLN A 446 -42.33 5.91 -14.79
N LYS A 447 -42.13 5.71 -13.48
CA LYS A 447 -43.20 5.42 -12.48
C LYS A 447 -42.66 4.95 -11.12
N ALA A 448 -42.90 5.82 -10.12
CA ALA A 448 -43.39 5.56 -8.75
C ALA A 448 -42.59 4.68 -7.76
N GLU A 449 -42.09 5.38 -6.74
CA GLU A 449 -42.34 5.21 -5.30
C GLU A 449 -43.07 3.96 -4.73
N LYS A 450 -42.54 3.56 -3.55
CA LYS A 450 -43.16 2.90 -2.36
C LYS A 450 -43.36 1.38 -2.35
N GLN A 451 -42.60 0.66 -1.50
CA GLN A 451 -43.07 0.07 -0.21
C GLN A 451 -42.03 -0.85 0.47
N THR A 452 -42.30 -1.10 1.76
CA THR A 452 -41.44 -1.46 2.89
C THR A 452 -41.59 -2.91 3.39
N ALA A 453 -40.49 -3.44 3.97
CA ALA A 453 -40.36 -4.14 5.27
C ALA A 453 -40.64 -5.68 5.50
N GLN A 454 -39.71 -6.26 6.29
CA GLN A 454 -39.78 -7.36 7.32
C GLN A 454 -39.95 -8.82 6.84
N ASN A 455 -39.48 -9.91 7.49
CA ASN A 455 -38.65 -10.24 8.69
C ASN A 455 -38.38 -11.78 8.67
N SER A 456 -37.32 -12.31 9.32
CA SER A 456 -37.38 -13.45 10.28
C SER A 456 -36.01 -13.99 10.73
N GLU A 457 -35.96 -14.42 12.00
CA GLU A 457 -34.82 -14.75 12.87
C GLU A 457 -34.39 -16.24 12.86
N SER A 458 -33.15 -16.52 13.30
CA SER A 458 -32.79 -17.60 14.25
C SER A 458 -31.30 -17.53 14.70
N HIS A 459 -31.06 -17.73 16.00
CA HIS A 459 -29.78 -17.73 16.77
C HIS A 459 -29.17 -19.16 16.93
N PRO A 460 -28.04 -19.39 17.65
CA PRO A 460 -26.67 -18.93 17.40
C PRO A 460 -25.61 -20.07 17.57
N GLN A 461 -24.34 -19.86 17.20
CA GLN A 461 -23.20 -20.48 17.87
C GLN A 461 -22.02 -19.50 17.86
N SER A 462 -21.39 -19.35 19.03
CA SER A 462 -20.45 -18.29 19.37
C SER A 462 -19.02 -18.61 18.96
N ASP A 463 -18.38 -17.67 18.25
CA ASP A 463 -16.93 -17.52 18.28
C ASP A 463 -16.56 -16.08 18.67
N LYS A 464 -15.58 -15.97 19.55
CA LYS A 464 -15.15 -14.74 20.21
C LYS A 464 -14.46 -13.83 19.18
N LEU A 465 -15.11 -12.72 18.81
CA LEU A 465 -14.59 -11.77 17.82
C LEU A 465 -13.62 -10.73 18.41
N LEU A 466 -12.72 -10.25 17.55
CA LEU A 466 -11.62 -9.33 17.83
C LEU A 466 -12.09 -7.96 18.34
N GLN A 467 -11.74 -7.64 19.60
CA GLN A 467 -11.84 -6.31 20.20
C GLN A 467 -10.46 -5.64 20.26
N VAL A 468 -10.30 -4.46 19.66
CA VAL A 468 -9.11 -3.59 19.82
C VAL A 468 -9.52 -2.46 20.79
N ARG A 469 -8.58 -1.71 21.35
CA ARG A 469 -8.87 -0.53 22.18
C ARG A 469 -7.86 0.54 21.79
N LEU A 470 -8.33 1.69 21.34
CA LEU A 470 -7.46 2.77 20.85
C LEU A 470 -7.39 3.93 21.83
N SER A 471 -6.16 4.46 21.97
CA SER A 471 -5.84 5.72 22.63
C SER A 471 -5.43 6.77 21.58
N LEU A 472 -6.35 7.58 21.05
CA LEU A 472 -6.15 8.86 20.37
C LEU A 472 -5.90 9.97 21.42
N SER A 473 -4.76 9.93 22.11
CA SER A 473 -4.22 11.17 22.68
C SER A 473 -3.67 12.01 21.54
N ILE A 474 -4.56 12.76 20.90
CA ILE A 474 -4.21 13.83 19.97
C ILE A 474 -4.02 15.08 20.82
N PRO A 475 -2.80 15.62 21.01
CA PRO A 475 -2.67 16.99 21.49
C PRO A 475 -3.31 17.89 20.43
N ALA A 476 -4.46 18.46 20.78
CA ALA A 476 -5.05 19.56 20.04
C ALA A 476 -3.97 20.62 19.85
N ARG A 477 -3.55 20.86 18.60
CA ARG A 477 -2.86 22.11 18.27
C ARG A 477 -3.82 23.23 18.67
N LYS A 478 -3.47 23.93 19.75
CA LYS A 478 -4.10 25.20 20.12
C LYS A 478 -4.02 26.11 18.89
N LYS A 479 -5.14 26.78 18.60
CA LYS A 479 -5.18 27.90 17.66
C LYS A 479 -4.16 28.97 18.07
#